data_AF-A0A7J9GKY6-F1
#
_entry.id   AF-A0A7J9GKY6-F1
#
_cell.length_a   1.000
_cell.length_b   1.000
_cell.length_c   1.000
_cell.angle_alpha   90.00
_cell.angle_beta   90.00
_cell.angle_gamma   90.00
#
_symmetry.space_group_name_H-M   'P 1'
#
loop_
_entity.id
_entity.type
_entity.pdbx_description
1 polymer ?
#
loop_
_entity_poly.entity_id
_entity_poly.type
_entity_poly.pdbx_seq_one_letter_code
_entity_poly.pdbx_strand_id
1 'polypeptide(L)'
;MAYPSSSSSQPLANPVSIISSHFCAPYPIDLAIIRNVLTISDGSFVVTDINGNIVFKVKGAFLSVHDRRVLLDGAGNPIVTLKQKLMSAHDRWQVFKGDSTDSSDLLFSAKRSSMFQLKTKLDVFLANNTKEEVCDFKVKGSWLERSCVVYAGESSTIVAQ
;
A
#
# COMPACT_ATOMS: atom_id res chain seq x y z
N MET A 1 -13.67 19.52 26.97
CA MET A 1 -13.27 19.04 25.63
C MET A 1 -11.81 18.64 25.72
N ALA A 2 -11.53 17.34 25.74
CA ALA A 2 -10.15 16.82 25.77
C ALA A 2 -9.70 16.60 24.33
N TYR A 3 -8.56 17.19 23.95
CA TYR A 3 -7.89 16.90 22.68
C TYR A 3 -7.39 15.46 22.69
N PRO A 4 -7.47 14.70 21.57
CA PRO A 4 -6.83 13.42 21.50
C PRO A 4 -5.31 13.61 21.53
N SER A 5 -4.65 12.89 22.42
CA SER A 5 -3.20 12.79 22.52
C SER A 5 -2.63 12.19 21.23
N SER A 6 -1.69 12.91 20.61
CA SER A 6 -0.88 12.41 19.50
C SER A 6 0.01 11.28 20.01
N SER A 7 -0.35 10.03 19.71
CA SER A 7 0.56 8.91 19.91
C SER A 7 1.69 9.03 18.90
N SER A 8 2.85 9.54 19.33
CA SER A 8 4.09 9.45 18.58
C SER A 8 4.43 7.98 18.40
N SER A 9 4.25 7.44 17.19
CA SER A 9 4.73 6.12 16.82
C SER A 9 6.25 6.12 16.95
N GLN A 10 6.78 5.35 17.91
CA GLN A 10 8.23 5.20 18.02
C GLN A 10 8.76 4.43 16.81
N PRO A 11 9.89 4.84 16.21
CA PRO A 11 10.51 4.10 15.12
C PRO A 11 10.84 2.67 15.56
N LEU A 12 10.45 1.69 14.75
CA LEU A 12 10.73 0.28 15.01
C LEU A 12 12.25 0.06 15.01
N ALA A 13 12.79 -0.60 16.04
CA ALA A 13 14.24 -0.78 16.23
C ALA A 13 14.94 -1.57 15.10
N ASN A 14 14.17 -2.28 14.25
CA ASN A 14 14.66 -2.96 13.03
C ASN A 14 13.55 -2.93 11.96
N PRO A 15 13.46 -1.87 11.13
CA PRO A 15 12.43 -1.80 10.10
C PRO A 15 12.64 -2.90 9.06
N VAL A 16 11.64 -3.76 8.88
CA VAL A 16 11.65 -4.75 7.80
C VAL A 16 11.39 -4.03 6.49
N SER A 17 12.43 -3.90 5.67
CA SER A 17 12.31 -3.34 4.32
C SER A 17 11.61 -4.34 3.39
N ILE A 18 10.40 -4.02 2.93
CA ILE A 18 9.64 -4.86 2.00
C ILE A 18 10.05 -4.61 0.54
N ILE A 19 10.14 -3.34 0.12
CA ILE A 19 10.50 -2.96 -1.25
C ILE A 19 12.01 -2.72 -1.33
N SER A 20 12.50 -1.78 -0.52
CA SER A 20 13.93 -1.49 -0.38
C SER A 20 14.19 -0.56 0.81
N SER A 21 15.39 -0.65 1.38
CA SER A 21 15.80 0.14 2.55
C SER A 21 15.83 1.64 2.30
N HIS A 22 15.96 2.09 1.04
CA HIS A 22 15.91 3.51 0.70
C HIS A 22 14.52 4.14 0.89
N PHE A 23 13.46 3.33 1.03
CA PHE A 23 12.12 3.80 1.40
C PHE A 23 11.86 3.75 2.91
N CYS A 24 12.87 3.44 3.72
CA CYS A 24 12.79 3.46 5.18
C CYS A 24 13.47 4.72 5.73
N ALA A 25 12.67 5.66 6.25
CA ALA A 25 13.20 6.81 6.98
C ALA A 25 13.29 6.51 8.49
N PRO A 26 14.25 7.10 9.21
CA PRO A 26 14.37 6.93 10.66
C PRO A 26 13.33 7.75 11.44
N TYR A 27 12.47 8.49 10.74
CA TYR A 27 11.41 9.33 11.29
C TYR A 27 10.10 9.13 10.51
N PRO A 28 8.93 9.42 11.11
CA PRO A 28 7.64 9.37 10.42
C PRO A 28 7.61 10.30 9.20
N ILE A 29 6.98 9.85 8.12
CA ILE A 29 6.75 10.64 6.91
C ILE A 29 5.24 10.72 6.68
N ASP A 30 4.74 11.94 6.63
CA ASP A 30 3.35 12.23 6.26
C ASP A 30 3.22 12.36 4.74
N LEU A 31 2.27 11.63 4.17
CA LEU A 31 2.02 11.58 2.73
C LEU A 31 0.60 12.06 2.39
N ALA A 32 0.47 12.78 1.29
CA ALA A 32 -0.80 13.25 0.76
C ALA A 32 -1.03 12.76 -0.67
N ILE A 33 -2.26 12.36 -0.97
CA ILE A 33 -2.68 11.99 -2.33
C ILE A 33 -3.26 13.24 -3.01
N ILE A 34 -2.67 13.63 -4.13
CA ILE A 34 -3.19 14.72 -4.98
C ILE A 34 -3.76 14.09 -6.25
N ARG A 35 -5.09 14.27 -6.43
CA ARG A 35 -5.81 13.84 -7.63
C ARG A 35 -6.13 15.05 -8.49
N ASN A 36 -5.61 15.07 -9.70
CA ASN A 36 -6.02 16.08 -10.68
C ASN A 36 -7.34 15.67 -11.32
N VAL A 37 -8.30 16.58 -11.39
CA VAL A 37 -9.64 16.31 -11.96
C VAL A 37 -9.56 15.89 -13.44
N LEU A 38 -8.52 16.34 -14.15
CA LEU A 38 -8.24 15.98 -15.55
C LEU A 38 -7.66 14.58 -15.75
N THR A 39 -7.14 13.92 -14.70
CA THR A 39 -6.51 12.57 -14.76
C THR A 39 -7.38 11.48 -14.12
N ILE A 40 -8.69 11.73 -13.95
CA ILE A 40 -9.58 10.74 -13.31
C ILE A 40 -9.81 9.52 -14.21
N SER A 41 -9.74 9.68 -15.54
CA SER A 41 -10.13 8.63 -16.49
C SER A 41 -9.15 7.45 -16.58
N ASP A 42 -7.91 7.59 -16.13
CA ASP A 42 -6.88 6.54 -16.18
C ASP A 42 -6.45 6.03 -14.81
N GLY A 43 -6.98 6.61 -13.72
CA GLY A 43 -6.60 6.24 -12.35
C GLY A 43 -5.22 6.74 -11.93
N SER A 44 -4.63 7.71 -12.66
CA SER A 44 -3.33 8.31 -12.33
C SER A 44 -3.45 9.42 -11.29
N PHE A 45 -2.50 9.45 -10.35
CA PHE A 45 -2.40 10.48 -9.31
C PHE A 45 -0.96 10.60 -8.80
N VAL A 46 -0.68 11.63 -7.99
CA VAL A 46 0.62 11.80 -7.35
C VAL A 46 0.49 11.73 -5.84
N VAL A 47 1.58 11.31 -5.19
CA VAL A 47 1.73 11.29 -3.74
C VAL A 47 2.83 12.29 -3.38
N THR A 48 2.54 13.21 -2.50
CA THR A 48 3.48 14.23 -2.02
C THR A 48 3.77 14.08 -0.54
N ASP A 49 4.87 14.70 -0.09
CA ASP A 49 5.05 15.01 1.33
C ASP A 49 4.19 16.22 1.75
N ILE A 50 4.26 16.59 3.03
CA ILE A 50 3.56 17.77 3.58
C ILE A 50 4.05 19.12 3.02
N ASN A 51 5.24 19.16 2.41
CA ASN A 51 5.80 20.35 1.79
C ASN A 51 5.39 20.49 0.32
N GLY A 52 4.64 19.51 -0.22
CA GLY A 52 4.21 19.47 -1.62
C GLY A 52 5.23 18.86 -2.58
N ASN A 53 6.34 18.29 -2.07
CA ASN A 53 7.31 17.60 -2.91
C ASN A 53 6.72 16.27 -3.38
N ILE A 54 6.82 15.98 -4.68
CA ILE A 54 6.36 14.69 -5.23
C ILE A 54 7.29 13.58 -4.74
N VAL A 55 6.74 12.66 -3.96
CA VAL A 55 7.43 11.46 -3.47
C VAL A 55 7.22 10.31 -4.46
N PHE A 56 5.98 10.12 -4.91
CA PHE A 56 5.62 9.08 -5.86
C PHE A 56 4.63 9.55 -6.92
N LYS A 57 4.64 8.88 -8.06
CA LYS A 57 3.60 8.99 -9.08
C LYS A 57 2.94 7.62 -9.22
N VAL A 58 1.63 7.59 -9.34
CA VAL A 58 0.87 6.38 -9.65
C VAL A 58 0.29 6.54 -11.04
N LYS A 59 0.62 5.58 -11.91
CA LYS A 59 0.06 5.50 -13.27
C LYS A 59 -0.86 4.30 -13.36
N GLY A 60 -2.11 4.53 -13.74
CA GLY A 60 -3.01 3.44 -14.12
C GLY A 60 -2.89 3.09 -15.60
N ALA A 61 -3.46 1.95 -16.00
CA ALA A 61 -3.48 1.55 -17.39
C ALA A 61 -4.64 2.22 -18.14
N PHE A 62 -4.33 2.97 -19.21
CA PHE A 62 -5.34 3.41 -20.17
C PHE A 62 -5.80 2.20 -20.99
N LEU A 63 -7.06 1.81 -20.82
CA LEU A 63 -7.80 0.86 -21.64
C LEU A 63 -7.26 -0.59 -21.62
N SER A 64 -8.16 -1.56 -21.35
CA SER A 64 -8.02 -3.00 -21.61
C SER A 64 -7.07 -3.83 -20.73
N VAL A 65 -6.10 -3.28 -20.01
CA VAL A 65 -5.24 -4.08 -19.12
C VAL A 65 -5.83 -4.13 -17.71
N HIS A 66 -6.50 -5.24 -17.39
CA HIS A 66 -7.05 -5.62 -16.08
C HIS A 66 -6.34 -4.93 -14.91
N ASP A 67 -7.03 -4.05 -14.18
CA ASP A 67 -6.69 -3.48 -12.87
C ASP A 67 -5.18 -3.53 -12.54
N ARG A 68 -4.37 -2.88 -13.39
CA ARG A 68 -2.92 -2.76 -13.27
C ARG A 68 -2.54 -1.33 -12.97
N ARG A 69 -1.65 -1.13 -11.99
CA ARG A 69 -1.11 0.17 -11.61
C ARG A 69 0.39 0.07 -11.40
N VAL A 70 1.12 1.13 -11.75
CA VAL A 70 2.57 1.21 -11.51
C VAL A 70 2.84 2.39 -10.58
N LEU A 71 3.56 2.11 -9.49
CA LEU A 71 4.12 3.13 -8.61
C LEU A 71 5.50 3.51 -9.16
N LEU A 72 5.69 4.79 -9.40
CA LEU A 72 6.92 5.37 -9.95
C LEU A 72 7.54 6.31 -8.91
N ASP A 73 8.86 6.47 -8.98
CA ASP A 73 9.57 7.51 -8.23
C ASP A 73 9.31 8.92 -8.82
N GLY A 74 9.91 9.95 -8.20
CA GLY A 74 9.82 11.34 -8.68
C GLY A 74 10.36 11.53 -10.11
N ALA A 75 11.36 10.74 -10.52
CA ALA A 75 11.95 10.76 -11.86
C ALA A 75 11.14 9.98 -12.90
N GLY A 76 10.15 9.19 -12.48
CA GLY A 76 9.31 8.37 -13.35
C GLY A 76 9.80 6.93 -13.54
N ASN A 77 10.77 6.46 -12.75
CA ASN A 77 11.22 5.08 -12.80
C ASN A 77 10.26 4.15 -12.04
N PRO A 78 9.95 2.95 -12.58
CA PRO A 78 9.10 1.97 -11.90
C PRO A 78 9.69 1.42 -10.59
N ILE A 79 8.93 1.54 -9.51
CA ILE A 79 9.26 0.98 -8.19
C ILE A 79 8.58 -0.38 -8.02
N VAL A 80 7.25 -0.41 -8.18
CA VAL A 80 6.45 -1.64 -8.09
C VAL A 80 5.25 -1.59 -9.04
N THR A 81 4.81 -2.77 -9.47
CA THR A 81 3.58 -2.98 -10.22
C THR A 81 2.55 -3.68 -9.35
N LEU A 82 1.36 -3.10 -9.26
CA LEU A 82 0.19 -3.70 -8.64
C LEU A 82 -0.69 -4.29 -9.73
N LYS A 83 -1.14 -5.54 -9.57
CA LYS A 83 -2.04 -6.22 -10.50
C LYS A 83 -3.09 -6.99 -9.73
N GLN A 84 -4.36 -6.81 -10.09
CA GLN A 84 -5.43 -7.64 -9.55
C GLN A 84 -5.29 -9.09 -10.07
N LYS A 85 -5.44 -10.06 -9.17
CA LYS A 85 -5.52 -11.47 -9.53
C LYS A 85 -6.95 -11.79 -9.96
N LEU A 86 -7.12 -12.06 -11.26
CA LEU A 86 -8.39 -12.48 -11.84
C LEU A 86 -8.94 -13.72 -11.13
N MET A 87 -10.26 -13.78 -10.99
CA MET A 87 -11.00 -14.91 -10.40
C MET A 87 -10.57 -15.25 -8.96
N SER A 88 -10.12 -14.25 -8.19
CA SER A 88 -9.86 -14.43 -6.76
C SER A 88 -11.11 -14.09 -5.95
N ALA A 89 -11.47 -14.94 -4.99
CA ALA A 89 -12.65 -14.71 -4.16
C ALA A 89 -12.54 -13.36 -3.39
N HIS A 90 -11.36 -13.07 -2.83
CA HIS A 90 -11.16 -11.96 -1.88
C HIS A 90 -10.53 -10.70 -2.51
N ASP A 91 -10.81 -10.42 -3.78
CA ASP A 91 -10.28 -9.25 -4.50
C ASP A 91 -8.76 -9.11 -4.34
N ARG A 92 -8.02 -10.20 -4.59
CA ARG A 92 -6.58 -10.26 -4.29
C ARG A 92 -5.79 -9.42 -5.27
N TRP A 93 -4.89 -8.61 -4.74
CA TRP A 93 -3.88 -7.85 -5.47
C TRP A 93 -2.50 -8.45 -5.23
N GLN A 94 -1.68 -8.46 -6.28
CA GLN A 94 -0.29 -8.86 -6.23
C GLN A 94 0.59 -7.65 -6.52
N VAL A 95 1.70 -7.55 -5.81
CA VAL A 95 2.67 -6.46 -5.95
C VAL A 95 4.02 -7.04 -6.35
N PHE A 96 4.52 -6.57 -7.48
CA PHE A 96 5.75 -7.05 -8.12
C PHE A 96 6.80 -5.94 -8.12
N LYS A 97 8.07 -6.33 -8.08
CA LYS A 97 9.21 -5.41 -8.19
C LYS A 97 9.27 -4.80 -9.59
N GLY A 98 9.48 -3.48 -9.66
CA GLY A 98 9.64 -2.74 -10.91
C GLY A 98 8.40 -2.81 -11.83
N ASP A 99 8.66 -2.78 -13.14
CA ASP A 99 7.66 -2.93 -14.19
C ASP A 99 7.54 -4.41 -14.61
N SER A 100 7.19 -5.27 -13.66
CA SER A 100 7.12 -6.72 -13.87
C SER A 100 5.76 -7.28 -13.41
N THR A 101 5.42 -8.46 -13.93
CA THR A 101 4.34 -9.32 -13.39
C THR A 101 4.80 -10.77 -13.26
N ASP A 102 6.12 -11.00 -13.29
CA ASP A 102 6.71 -12.33 -13.18
C ASP A 102 6.67 -12.81 -11.73
N SER A 103 6.46 -14.11 -11.54
CA SER A 103 6.35 -14.69 -10.20
C SER A 103 7.63 -14.54 -9.37
N SER A 104 8.80 -14.50 -10.03
CA SER A 104 10.10 -14.24 -9.38
C SER A 104 10.23 -12.83 -8.81
N ASP A 105 9.44 -11.88 -9.31
CA ASP A 105 9.43 -10.49 -8.86
C ASP A 105 8.31 -10.20 -7.84
N LEU A 106 7.52 -11.21 -7.46
CA LEU A 106 6.46 -11.05 -6.46
C LEU A 106 7.08 -10.65 -5.12
N LEU A 107 6.64 -9.51 -4.57
CA LEU A 107 7.06 -9.03 -3.25
C LEU A 107 6.07 -9.43 -2.17
N PHE A 108 4.78 -9.17 -2.44
CA PHE A 108 3.69 -9.51 -1.55
C PHE A 108 2.36 -9.52 -2.29
N SER A 109 1.33 -9.95 -1.57
CA SER A 109 -0.05 -9.83 -2.01
C SER A 109 -0.93 -9.31 -0.88
N ALA A 110 -2.00 -8.61 -1.24
CA ALA A 110 -3.00 -8.13 -0.31
C ALA A 110 -4.37 -8.66 -0.75
N LYS A 111 -5.17 -9.14 0.18
CA LYS A 111 -6.55 -9.59 -0.08
C LYS A 111 -7.48 -9.08 1.00
N ARG A 112 -8.77 -9.00 0.70
CA ARG A 112 -9.78 -8.74 1.73
C ARG A 112 -9.77 -9.87 2.76
N SER A 113 -9.86 -9.52 4.04
CA SER A 113 -9.91 -10.55 5.09
C SER A 113 -11.23 -11.34 5.08
N SER A 114 -12.28 -10.80 4.44
CA SER A 114 -13.57 -11.45 4.30
C SER A 114 -14.29 -10.98 3.02
N MET A 115 -15.05 -11.89 2.42
CA MET A 115 -16.02 -11.63 1.34
C MET A 115 -17.07 -10.59 1.73
N PHE A 116 -17.39 -10.51 3.02
CA PHE A 116 -18.37 -9.60 3.59
C PHE A 116 -17.71 -8.81 4.73
N GLN A 117 -17.46 -7.53 4.49
CA GLN A 117 -16.92 -6.60 5.48
C GLN A 117 -17.50 -5.20 5.26
N LEU A 118 -17.98 -4.56 6.33
CA LEU A 118 -18.48 -3.18 6.29
C LEU A 118 -17.35 -2.14 6.31
N LYS A 119 -16.24 -2.50 6.97
CA LYS A 119 -15.04 -1.68 7.11
C LYS A 119 -13.90 -2.25 6.28
N THR A 120 -12.94 -1.40 5.91
CA THR A 120 -11.73 -1.82 5.22
C THR A 120 -10.93 -2.75 6.12
N LYS A 121 -10.81 -4.01 5.72
CA LYS A 121 -9.93 -4.99 6.36
C LYS A 121 -9.19 -5.78 5.29
N LEU A 122 -7.86 -5.71 5.31
CA LEU A 122 -7.00 -6.39 4.35
C LEU A 122 -5.94 -7.19 5.10
N ASP A 123 -5.67 -8.39 4.60
CA ASP A 123 -4.55 -9.23 5.04
C ASP A 123 -3.47 -9.19 3.95
N VAL A 124 -2.23 -8.92 4.37
CA VAL A 124 -1.06 -8.82 3.50
C VAL A 124 -0.13 -10.00 3.78
N PHE A 125 0.31 -10.68 2.74
CA PHE A 125 1.20 -11.83 2.79
C PHE A 125 2.43 -11.57 1.93
N LEU A 126 3.61 -11.62 2.54
CA LEU A 126 4.89 -11.54 1.83
C LEU A 126 5.06 -12.78 0.93
N ALA A 127 5.86 -12.65 -0.14
CA ALA A 127 6.00 -13.73 -1.13
C ALA A 127 6.55 -15.04 -0.55
N ASN A 128 7.33 -14.97 0.54
CA ASN A 128 7.85 -16.14 1.25
C ASN A 128 6.82 -16.79 2.19
N ASN A 129 5.69 -16.12 2.49
CA ASN A 129 4.61 -16.64 3.30
C ASN A 129 3.62 -17.43 2.44
N THR A 130 4.04 -18.62 2.00
CA THR A 130 3.28 -19.47 1.08
C THR A 130 2.08 -20.18 1.70
N LYS A 131 2.07 -20.32 3.04
CA LYS A 131 0.96 -20.96 3.77
C LYS A 131 -0.23 -20.02 3.96
N GLU A 132 0.02 -18.72 4.08
CA GLU A 132 -1.00 -17.69 4.30
C GLU A 132 -1.94 -17.93 5.52
N GLU A 133 -1.49 -18.68 6.51
CA GLU A 133 -2.25 -18.94 7.75
C GLU A 133 -2.29 -17.72 8.67
N VAL A 134 -1.19 -16.95 8.69
CA VAL A 134 -1.05 -15.70 9.46
C VAL A 134 -0.54 -14.63 8.50
N CYS A 135 -1.16 -13.45 8.50
CA CYS A 135 -0.71 -12.33 7.66
C CYS A 135 0.54 -11.67 8.24
N ASP A 136 1.40 -11.15 7.36
CA ASP A 136 2.58 -10.38 7.73
C ASP A 136 2.24 -8.92 8.07
N PHE A 137 1.18 -8.39 7.46
CA PHE A 137 0.60 -7.10 7.82
C PHE A 137 -0.92 -7.14 7.73
N LYS A 138 -1.55 -6.26 8.50
CA LYS A 138 -3.00 -6.09 8.51
C LYS A 138 -3.38 -4.64 8.33
N VAL A 139 -4.34 -4.36 7.45
CA VAL A 139 -4.96 -3.04 7.32
C VAL A 139 -6.33 -3.10 7.97
N LYS A 140 -6.65 -2.14 8.84
CA LYS A 140 -7.98 -1.99 9.45
C LYS A 140 -8.43 -0.54 9.37
N GLY A 141 -9.73 -0.28 9.31
CA GLY A 141 -10.28 1.07 9.40
C GLY A 141 -11.35 1.32 8.36
N SER A 142 -11.58 2.58 8.02
CA SER A 142 -12.49 2.96 6.94
C SER A 142 -11.80 3.97 6.03
N TRP A 143 -11.75 3.64 4.74
CA TRP A 143 -11.25 4.56 3.73
C TRP A 143 -12.04 5.87 3.68
N LEU A 144 -13.37 5.79 3.83
CA LEU A 144 -14.25 6.96 3.79
C LEU A 144 -14.09 7.85 5.03
N GLU A 145 -13.86 7.25 6.20
CA GLU A 145 -13.62 7.97 7.45
C GLU A 145 -12.15 8.38 7.63
N ARG A 146 -11.27 8.06 6.67
CA ARG A 146 -9.82 8.30 6.74
C ARG A 146 -9.18 7.74 8.02
N SER A 147 -9.60 6.54 8.41
CA SER A 147 -9.20 5.89 9.66
C SER A 147 -8.41 4.60 9.44
N CYS A 148 -7.82 4.43 8.24
CA CYS A 148 -7.05 3.26 7.89
C CYS A 148 -5.70 3.23 8.64
N VAL A 149 -5.42 2.12 9.31
CA VAL A 149 -4.18 1.87 10.04
C VAL A 149 -3.59 0.54 9.57
N VAL A 150 -2.27 0.51 9.37
CA VAL A 150 -1.50 -0.68 9.00
C VAL A 150 -0.76 -1.19 10.22
N TYR A 151 -0.89 -2.49 10.50
CA TYR A 151 -0.31 -3.18 11.63
C TYR A 151 0.69 -4.24 11.16
N ALA A 152 1.74 -4.48 11.94
CA ALA A 152 2.62 -5.63 11.76
C ALA A 152 1.92 -6.91 12.25
N GLY A 153 1.66 -7.83 11.32
CA GLY A 153 0.92 -9.06 11.53
C GLY A 153 -0.45 -8.86 12.20
N GLU A 154 -0.78 -9.75 13.14
CA GLU A 154 -1.96 -9.64 14.00
C GLU A 154 -1.70 -8.85 15.30
N SER A 155 -0.53 -8.22 15.44
CA SER A 155 -0.15 -7.49 16.65
C SER A 155 -0.81 -6.12 16.76
N SER A 156 -0.59 -5.44 17.89
CA SER A 156 -0.96 -4.03 18.08
C SER A 156 0.08 -3.04 17.56
N THR A 157 1.20 -3.51 17.00
CA THR A 157 2.27 -2.65 16.49
C THR A 157 1.84 -1.98 15.20
N ILE A 158 1.62 -0.66 15.26
CA ILE A 158 1.28 0.19 14.11
C ILE A 158 2.53 0.52 13.31
N VAL A 159 2.46 0.36 11.98
CA VAL A 159 3.54 0.72 11.04
C VAL A 159 3.16 1.89 10.11
N ALA A 160 1.87 2.20 9.98
CA ALA A 160 1.37 3.40 9.29
C ALA A 160 -0.06 3.74 9.74
N GLN A 161 -0.43 5.02 9.71
CA GLN A 161 -1.79 5.53 10.03
C GLN A 161 -2.06 6.84 9.29
#